data_AF-A0A4Q4M1P3-F1
#
_entry.id   AF-A0A4Q4M1P3-F1
#
_cell.length_a   1.000
_cell.length_b   1.000
_cell.length_c   1.000
_cell.angle_alpha   90.00
_cell.angle_beta   90.00
_cell.angle_gamma   90.00
#
_symmetry.space_group_name_H-M   'P 1'
#
loop_
_entity.id
_entity.type
_entity.pdbx_description
1 polymer ?
#
loop_
_entity_poly.entity_id
_entity_poly.type
_entity_poly.pdbx_seq_one_letter_code
_entity_poly.pdbx_strand_id
1 'polypeptide(L)'
;MRTAALLACCVSAASAAFDLNRGGAVLKAPAGDSFATVTGTFTVPNLSGTNRLSIWVGIGDTLEQDNVLGGGIVYNSTLKSFSAYFPGPVTDTTSTVPVANGNSITVTVNMATAGGTVTIENKTQNKRTTQTLAAPSGVDPSALTALAADWFVQAYQVIPGQLVATPNFGTVSFTAVTATTKSGVSVPISGAGRYEIQGTSGQMYSKTTISSTELTASLNSLGPLAWVKLSEEQVCFTIIPEQGTQVWAVLSIDSIFESISVQSAADNVINLEVPLASLNRALKSAFNATSAQIRLTKKDNLPVLALTVTTTPSSNTYSAFPTTSTNEDDDDDEYGDDDDDGFDAAFDNEFGGGNRETIITQEIPIRVLAPDTVAHLHEPVCREPDVHIILPPLMQLKSISDRFTKLALADTTKASSATTAARTRLDVSANMHGCLKISIRSDAMNISSIWTDLSNPELDPGHVAGGEDGVAEHPSTRMKQLGSADGRSEEGWATVRIDGRDWGKVMSVGRLGGRVIACFCHEHALILYVYLPNDNGEDESVLTYFISSYSA
;
A
#
# COMPACT_ATOMS: atom_id res chain seq x y z
N MET A 1 -19.56 16.84 -24.51
CA MET A 1 -18.82 16.01 -23.53
C MET A 1 -17.41 15.85 -24.08
N ARG A 2 -16.43 16.57 -23.51
CA ARG A 2 -15.02 16.36 -23.81
C ARG A 2 -14.54 15.36 -22.77
N THR A 3 -14.44 14.09 -23.17
CA THR A 3 -13.77 13.04 -22.41
C THR A 3 -12.32 13.45 -22.21
N ALA A 4 -11.79 13.31 -20.98
CA ALA A 4 -10.37 13.46 -20.72
C ALA A 4 -9.59 12.57 -21.69
N ALA A 5 -8.58 13.13 -22.34
CA ALA A 5 -7.73 12.41 -23.27
C ALA A 5 -7.01 11.28 -22.51
N LEU A 6 -7.49 10.04 -22.64
CA LEU A 6 -6.74 8.87 -22.21
C LEU A 6 -5.54 8.74 -23.14
N LEU A 7 -4.34 9.03 -22.62
CA LEU A 7 -3.11 8.66 -23.31
C LEU A 7 -2.98 7.13 -23.31
N ALA A 8 -3.46 6.50 -24.38
CA ALA A 8 -3.26 5.07 -24.62
C ALA A 8 -1.77 4.82 -24.88
N CYS A 9 -1.10 4.17 -23.94
CA CYS A 9 0.28 3.73 -24.11
C CYS A 9 0.26 2.20 -24.14
N CYS A 10 0.44 1.61 -25.32
CA CYS A 10 0.66 0.18 -25.46
C CYS A 10 2.03 -0.17 -24.86
N VAL A 11 2.04 -0.63 -23.62
CA VAL A 11 3.21 -1.23 -22.99
C VAL A 11 2.74 -2.50 -22.28
N SER A 12 3.46 -3.60 -22.55
CA SER A 12 3.15 -4.95 -22.09
C SER A 12 2.73 -4.98 -20.62
N ALA A 13 1.48 -5.39 -20.38
CA ALA A 13 0.98 -5.69 -19.05
C ALA A 13 1.96 -6.67 -18.36
N ALA A 14 2.35 -6.35 -17.13
CA ALA A 14 2.88 -7.38 -16.25
C ALA A 14 1.69 -8.29 -15.89
N SER A 15 1.44 -9.27 -16.76
CA SER A 15 0.57 -10.42 -16.47
C SER A 15 0.91 -10.93 -15.07
N ALA A 16 -0.09 -11.45 -14.34
CA ALA A 16 0.19 -12.38 -13.25
C ALA A 16 1.22 -13.39 -13.78
N ALA A 17 2.39 -13.42 -13.14
CA ALA A 17 3.43 -14.33 -13.55
C ALA A 17 3.02 -15.69 -13.02
N PHE A 18 2.75 -16.63 -13.92
CA PHE A 18 2.36 -17.97 -13.51
C PHE A 18 3.60 -18.69 -12.99
N ASP A 19 3.50 -19.19 -11.76
CA ASP A 19 4.45 -20.13 -11.23
C ASP A 19 3.69 -21.42 -10.93
N LEU A 20 4.25 -22.53 -11.39
CA LEU A 20 3.60 -23.82 -11.26
C LEU A 20 3.28 -24.13 -9.79
N ASN A 21 4.05 -23.62 -8.83
CA ASN A 21 3.81 -23.96 -7.43
C ASN A 21 3.79 -22.80 -6.44
N ARG A 22 4.03 -21.53 -6.84
CA ARG A 22 4.03 -20.37 -5.94
C ARG A 22 2.91 -19.38 -6.24
N GLY A 23 2.22 -18.91 -5.21
CA GLY A 23 1.29 -17.79 -5.26
C GLY A 23 1.61 -16.77 -4.18
N GLY A 24 1.52 -15.49 -4.49
CA GLY A 24 1.93 -14.41 -3.59
C GLY A 24 2.63 -13.25 -4.29
N ALA A 25 3.38 -12.47 -3.53
CA ALA A 25 3.95 -11.22 -3.99
C ALA A 25 5.48 -11.23 -3.97
N VAL A 26 6.10 -10.65 -4.99
CA VAL A 26 7.56 -10.47 -5.09
C VAL A 26 7.91 -9.03 -5.43
N LEU A 27 8.77 -8.41 -4.64
CA LEU A 27 9.37 -7.12 -4.98
C LEU A 27 10.71 -7.32 -5.68
N LYS A 28 10.92 -6.57 -6.75
CA LYS A 28 12.23 -6.42 -7.39
C LYS A 28 12.99 -5.27 -6.75
N ALA A 29 14.26 -5.48 -6.45
CA ALA A 29 15.12 -4.45 -5.87
C ALA A 29 15.41 -3.32 -6.89
N PRO A 30 15.59 -2.07 -6.43
CA PRO A 30 16.00 -0.96 -7.29
C PRO A 30 17.33 -1.24 -8.00
N ALA A 31 17.52 -0.66 -9.19
CA ALA A 31 18.75 -0.83 -9.94
C ALA A 31 19.98 -0.40 -9.11
N GLY A 32 20.93 -1.31 -8.92
CA GLY A 32 22.17 -1.05 -8.18
C GLY A 32 22.06 -1.14 -6.65
N ASP A 33 20.91 -1.54 -6.09
CA ASP A 33 20.73 -1.66 -4.65
C ASP A 33 19.98 -2.94 -4.29
N SER A 34 20.61 -3.83 -3.52
CA SER A 34 20.03 -5.11 -3.11
C SER A 34 19.21 -4.99 -1.83
N PHE A 35 18.31 -5.94 -1.59
CA PHE A 35 17.62 -6.06 -0.31
C PHE A 35 18.59 -6.42 0.82
N ALA A 36 18.40 -5.77 1.97
CA ALA A 36 19.10 -6.07 3.21
C ALA A 36 18.18 -6.78 4.21
N THR A 37 16.91 -6.39 4.28
CA THR A 37 15.94 -7.01 5.17
C THR A 37 14.56 -7.09 4.53
N VAL A 38 13.86 -8.19 4.80
CA VAL A 38 12.45 -8.38 4.48
C VAL A 38 11.73 -8.92 5.72
N THR A 39 10.50 -8.49 5.93
CA THR A 39 9.63 -8.99 6.99
C THR A 39 8.23 -9.22 6.46
N GLY A 40 7.55 -10.24 7.00
CA GLY A 40 6.14 -10.47 6.79
C GLY A 40 5.54 -11.22 7.96
N THR A 41 4.28 -10.92 8.27
CA THR A 41 3.48 -11.61 9.29
C THR A 41 2.26 -12.24 8.65
N PHE A 42 1.99 -13.50 8.94
CA PHE A 42 0.78 -14.18 8.47
C PHE A 42 0.15 -15.00 9.60
N THR A 43 -1.16 -15.25 9.49
CA THR A 43 -1.87 -16.19 10.35
C THR A 43 -1.87 -17.56 9.67
N VAL A 44 -1.48 -18.61 10.40
CA VAL A 44 -1.51 -19.98 9.88
C VAL A 44 -2.96 -20.34 9.55
N PRO A 45 -3.31 -20.65 8.29
CA PRO A 45 -4.68 -21.00 7.91
C PRO A 45 -5.10 -22.34 8.52
N ASN A 46 -6.39 -22.66 8.48
CA ASN A 46 -6.90 -23.93 9.01
C ASN A 46 -6.58 -25.11 8.08
N LEU A 47 -5.32 -25.52 8.04
CA LEU A 47 -4.84 -26.56 7.14
C LEU A 47 -5.23 -27.95 7.64
N SER A 48 -5.69 -28.77 6.70
CA SER A 48 -6.08 -30.16 6.92
C SER A 48 -5.89 -30.99 5.63
N GLY A 49 -5.93 -32.31 5.75
CA GLY A 49 -5.78 -33.24 4.62
C GLY A 49 -4.34 -33.65 4.33
N THR A 50 -4.13 -34.25 3.16
CA THR A 50 -2.84 -34.85 2.76
C THR A 50 -2.03 -34.00 1.79
N ASN A 51 -2.64 -32.94 1.22
CA ASN A 51 -1.96 -32.01 0.34
C ASN A 51 -1.01 -31.12 1.14
N ARG A 52 0.14 -30.80 0.55
CA ARG A 52 1.21 -30.07 1.22
C ARG A 52 1.19 -28.60 0.85
N LEU A 53 1.61 -27.78 1.79
CA LEU A 53 1.69 -26.33 1.61
C LEU A 53 2.91 -25.79 2.36
N SER A 54 3.53 -24.75 1.84
CA SER A 54 4.51 -23.95 2.55
C SER A 54 4.04 -22.49 2.54
N ILE A 55 4.23 -21.77 3.63
CA ILE A 55 3.99 -20.33 3.69
C ILE A 55 5.27 -19.70 4.23
N TRP A 56 5.88 -18.81 3.45
CA TRP A 56 7.22 -18.34 3.75
C TRP A 56 7.49 -16.91 3.28
N VAL A 57 8.48 -16.31 3.92
CA VAL A 57 9.02 -14.99 3.59
C VAL A 57 10.52 -15.14 3.35
N GLY A 58 11.03 -14.54 2.29
CA GLY A 58 12.42 -14.75 1.86
C GLY A 58 13.03 -13.62 1.04
N ILE A 59 14.34 -13.70 0.87
CA ILE A 59 15.10 -12.89 -0.08
C ILE A 59 15.76 -13.85 -1.06
N GLY A 60 15.35 -13.76 -2.32
CA GLY A 60 15.94 -14.44 -3.45
C GLY A 60 17.10 -13.66 -4.07
N ASP A 61 18.02 -14.37 -4.71
CA ASP A 61 19.00 -13.79 -5.61
C ASP A 61 18.34 -12.96 -6.71
N THR A 62 17.49 -13.59 -7.52
CA THR A 62 16.76 -12.93 -8.60
C THR A 62 15.29 -13.34 -8.59
N LEU A 63 14.52 -12.94 -9.61
CA LEU A 63 13.11 -13.36 -9.73
C LEU A 63 12.98 -14.85 -10.09
N GLU A 64 14.05 -15.47 -10.60
CA GLU A 64 14.14 -16.91 -10.85
C GLU A 64 14.25 -17.71 -9.53
N GLN A 65 14.80 -17.10 -8.48
CA GLN A 65 14.89 -17.65 -7.11
C GLN A 65 15.68 -18.97 -7.02
N ASP A 66 16.85 -18.99 -7.67
CA ASP A 66 17.77 -20.13 -7.59
C ASP A 66 18.40 -20.24 -6.20
N ASN A 67 18.57 -19.11 -5.51
CA ASN A 67 19.12 -19.05 -4.16
C ASN A 67 18.22 -18.17 -3.28
N VAL A 68 17.58 -18.78 -2.26
CA VAL A 68 16.61 -18.08 -1.41
C VAL A 68 16.95 -18.28 0.05
N LEU A 69 17.22 -17.18 0.75
CA LEU A 69 17.27 -17.16 2.21
C LEU A 69 15.88 -16.84 2.76
N GLY A 70 15.29 -17.74 3.54
CA GLY A 70 13.93 -17.55 4.02
C GLY A 70 13.52 -18.46 5.16
N GLY A 71 12.32 -18.22 5.66
CA GLY A 71 11.71 -19.06 6.68
C GLY A 71 10.20 -18.94 6.70
N GLY A 72 9.56 -19.78 7.49
CA GLY A 72 8.12 -19.84 7.59
C GLY A 72 7.63 -21.16 8.14
N ILE A 73 6.54 -21.65 7.58
CA ILE A 73 5.93 -22.92 7.97
C ILE A 73 5.78 -23.86 6.78
N VAL A 74 5.79 -25.16 7.07
CA VAL A 74 5.41 -26.21 6.13
C VAL A 74 4.31 -27.07 6.75
N TYR A 75 3.33 -27.42 5.93
CA TYR A 75 2.26 -28.35 6.24
C TYR A 75 2.45 -29.63 5.42
N ASN A 76 2.53 -30.76 6.11
CA ASN A 76 2.56 -32.10 5.52
C ASN A 76 1.87 -33.07 6.49
N SER A 77 0.53 -33.01 6.53
CA SER A 77 -0.32 -33.59 7.57
C SER A 77 -0.13 -33.01 8.98
N THR A 78 1.07 -32.51 9.29
CA THR A 78 1.41 -31.75 10.49
C THR A 78 2.08 -30.43 10.11
N LEU A 79 2.00 -29.45 11.01
CA LEU A 79 2.65 -28.15 10.86
C LEU A 79 4.05 -28.17 11.49
N LYS A 80 5.00 -27.56 10.78
CA LYS A 80 6.37 -27.34 11.25
C LYS A 80 6.82 -25.94 10.89
N SER A 81 7.68 -25.35 11.71
CA SER A 81 8.37 -24.11 11.37
C SER A 81 9.79 -24.40 10.86
N PHE A 82 10.28 -23.60 9.93
CA PHE A 82 11.58 -23.82 9.30
C PHE A 82 12.28 -22.53 8.90
N SER A 83 13.61 -22.61 8.82
CA SER A 83 14.45 -21.62 8.12
C SER A 83 15.41 -22.33 7.19
N ALA A 84 15.71 -21.75 6.03
CA ALA A 84 16.62 -22.33 5.06
C ALA A 84 17.33 -21.25 4.23
N TYR A 85 18.50 -21.60 3.70
CA TYR A 85 19.09 -20.90 2.57
C TYR A 85 19.15 -21.90 1.42
N PHE A 86 18.11 -21.93 0.60
CA PHE A 86 17.98 -22.85 -0.53
C PHE A 86 19.09 -22.59 -1.57
N PRO A 87 19.67 -23.63 -2.22
CA PRO A 87 19.37 -25.07 -2.10
C PRO A 87 20.08 -25.81 -0.93
N GLY A 88 20.54 -25.08 0.08
CA GLY A 88 21.09 -25.65 1.31
C GLY A 88 20.06 -26.37 2.20
N PRO A 89 20.54 -26.99 3.30
CA PRO A 89 19.69 -27.78 4.18
C PRO A 89 18.64 -26.91 4.90
N VAL A 90 17.45 -27.48 5.07
CA VAL A 90 16.37 -26.88 5.87
C VAL A 90 16.64 -27.14 7.35
N THR A 91 16.56 -26.08 8.16
CA THR A 91 16.62 -26.16 9.62
C THR A 91 15.20 -26.23 10.19
N ASP A 92 14.84 -27.35 10.82
CA ASP A 92 13.57 -27.50 11.56
C ASP A 92 13.67 -26.70 12.88
N THR A 93 12.76 -25.74 13.05
CA THR A 93 12.74 -24.85 14.22
C THR A 93 11.55 -25.13 15.15
N THR A 94 10.77 -26.17 14.86
CA THR A 94 9.46 -26.44 15.49
C THR A 94 9.57 -26.67 17.00
N SER A 95 10.69 -27.21 17.48
CA SER A 95 10.91 -27.40 18.93
C SER A 95 11.04 -26.09 19.69
N THR A 96 11.54 -25.03 19.04
CA THR A 96 11.71 -23.70 19.64
C THR A 96 10.52 -22.79 19.33
N VAL A 97 9.98 -22.90 18.12
CA VAL A 97 8.82 -22.14 17.64
C VAL A 97 7.75 -23.11 17.16
N PRO A 98 7.00 -23.74 18.08
CA PRO A 98 5.90 -24.60 17.70
C PRO A 98 4.84 -23.80 16.93
N VAL A 99 4.13 -24.46 16.02
CA VAL A 99 3.15 -23.80 15.13
C VAL A 99 1.87 -24.63 15.04
N ALA A 100 0.73 -23.95 15.08
CA ALA A 100 -0.60 -24.54 14.93
C ALA A 100 -1.50 -23.63 14.09
N ASN A 101 -2.61 -24.18 13.58
CA ASN A 101 -3.64 -23.40 12.89
C ASN A 101 -4.08 -22.21 13.76
N GLY A 102 -4.24 -21.03 13.15
CA GLY A 102 -4.58 -19.77 13.83
C GLY A 102 -3.42 -19.04 14.51
N ASN A 103 -2.20 -19.61 14.55
CA ASN A 103 -1.05 -18.90 15.11
C ASN A 103 -0.59 -17.75 14.20
N SER A 104 -0.16 -16.64 14.78
CA SER A 104 0.42 -15.51 14.06
C SER A 104 1.94 -15.65 14.01
N ILE A 105 2.47 -15.84 12.80
CA ILE A 105 3.89 -16.07 12.55
C ILE A 105 4.49 -14.85 11.87
N THR A 106 5.53 -14.28 12.47
CA THR A 106 6.36 -13.24 11.87
C THR A 106 7.68 -13.85 11.44
N VAL A 107 8.07 -13.59 10.19
CA VAL A 107 9.37 -13.96 9.64
C VAL A 107 10.11 -12.69 9.28
N THR A 108 11.35 -12.57 9.75
CA THR A 108 12.26 -11.48 9.40
C THR A 108 13.56 -12.08 8.89
N VAL A 109 13.93 -11.74 7.67
CA VAL A 109 15.17 -12.18 7.03
C VAL A 109 16.12 -11.00 6.92
N ASN A 110 17.39 -11.19 7.29
CA ASN A 110 18.43 -10.19 7.11
C ASN A 110 19.61 -10.78 6.35
N MET A 111 20.00 -10.15 5.24
CA MET A 111 21.15 -10.55 4.44
C MET A 111 22.46 -10.16 5.11
N ALA A 112 23.47 -11.01 4.95
CA ALA A 112 24.86 -10.74 5.28
C ALA A 112 25.78 -11.10 4.10
N THR A 113 27.04 -10.70 4.15
CA THR A 113 28.00 -10.91 3.04
C THR A 113 28.23 -12.38 2.70
N ALA A 114 28.08 -13.30 3.66
CA ALA A 114 28.35 -14.74 3.49
C ALA A 114 27.19 -15.62 4.01
N GLY A 115 25.95 -15.15 3.89
CA GLY A 115 24.80 -15.82 4.46
C GLY A 115 23.70 -14.84 4.85
N GLY A 116 23.07 -15.13 5.98
CA GLY A 116 22.18 -14.19 6.64
C GLY A 116 21.55 -14.77 7.89
N THR A 117 20.57 -14.05 8.42
CA THR A 117 19.78 -14.50 9.56
C THR A 117 18.32 -14.59 9.20
N VAL A 118 17.65 -15.63 9.70
CA VAL A 118 16.21 -15.80 9.60
C VAL A 118 15.66 -15.88 11.00
N THR A 119 14.84 -14.90 11.35
CA THR A 119 14.09 -14.89 12.60
C THR A 119 12.69 -15.39 12.33
N ILE A 120 12.23 -16.36 13.10
CA ILE A 120 10.86 -16.85 13.11
C ILE A 120 10.31 -16.60 14.50
N GLU A 121 9.16 -15.94 14.56
CA GLU A 121 8.47 -15.61 15.79
C GLU A 121 7.02 -16.07 15.69
N ASN A 122 6.60 -16.98 16.57
CA ASN A 122 5.21 -17.23 16.84
C ASN A 122 4.73 -16.22 17.89
N LYS A 123 4.09 -15.14 17.41
CA LYS A 123 3.57 -14.06 18.25
C LYS A 123 2.46 -14.54 19.17
N THR A 124 1.65 -15.50 18.73
CA THR A 124 0.57 -16.07 19.55
C THR A 124 1.09 -16.80 20.77
N GLN A 125 2.27 -17.42 20.67
CA GLN A 125 2.87 -18.20 21.77
C GLN A 125 4.05 -17.49 22.43
N ASN A 126 4.38 -16.27 21.99
CA ASN A 126 5.57 -15.52 22.42
C ASN A 126 6.85 -16.38 22.36
N LYS A 127 7.01 -17.14 21.28
CA LYS A 127 8.18 -17.99 21.01
C LYS A 127 8.91 -17.47 19.80
N ARG A 128 10.23 -17.38 19.89
CA ARG A 128 11.07 -16.82 18.84
C ARG A 128 12.38 -17.57 18.74
N THR A 129 12.89 -17.70 17.52
CA THR A 129 14.26 -18.14 17.26
C THR A 129 14.86 -17.32 16.13
N THR A 130 16.18 -17.16 16.17
CA THR A 130 16.96 -16.55 15.08
C THR A 130 18.03 -17.54 14.65
N GLN A 131 17.97 -17.95 13.40
CA GLN A 131 18.91 -18.90 12.80
C GLN A 131 19.89 -18.14 11.92
N THR A 132 21.19 -18.36 12.11
CA THR A 132 22.24 -17.86 11.24
C THR A 132 22.57 -18.95 10.22
N LEU A 133 22.37 -18.64 8.94
CA LEU A 133 22.50 -19.60 7.86
C LEU A 133 23.61 -19.15 6.91
N ALA A 134 24.55 -20.06 6.64
CA ALA A 134 25.58 -19.84 5.63
C ALA A 134 24.98 -19.96 4.22
N ALA A 135 25.59 -19.27 3.26
CA ALA A 135 25.24 -19.44 1.86
C ALA A 135 25.46 -20.89 1.38
N PRO A 136 24.70 -21.37 0.38
CA PRO A 136 24.86 -22.71 -0.17
C PRO A 136 26.29 -22.95 -0.68
N SER A 137 26.84 -24.13 -0.39
CA SER A 137 28.19 -24.50 -0.83
C SER A 137 28.26 -24.67 -2.34
N GLY A 138 29.31 -24.14 -2.96
CA GLY A 138 29.53 -24.28 -4.42
C GLY A 138 28.79 -23.25 -5.27
N VAL A 139 28.08 -22.30 -4.65
CA VAL A 139 27.49 -21.15 -5.33
C VAL A 139 28.51 -20.00 -5.32
N ASP A 140 28.71 -19.38 -6.47
CA ASP A 140 29.55 -18.18 -6.59
C ASP A 140 28.91 -17.04 -5.76
N PRO A 141 29.64 -16.39 -4.82
CA PRO A 141 29.12 -15.25 -4.07
C PRO A 141 28.54 -14.13 -4.94
N SER A 142 29.00 -13.99 -6.20
CA SER A 142 28.45 -13.01 -7.15
C SER A 142 27.02 -13.32 -7.59
N ALA A 143 26.56 -14.57 -7.47
CA ALA A 143 25.18 -14.98 -7.77
C ALA A 143 24.20 -14.64 -6.64
N LEU A 144 24.68 -14.42 -5.41
CA LEU A 144 23.85 -14.14 -4.22
C LEU A 144 23.43 -12.67 -4.16
N THR A 145 22.71 -12.22 -5.19
CA THR A 145 22.51 -10.79 -5.49
C THR A 145 21.44 -10.11 -4.63
N ALA A 146 20.55 -10.88 -3.97
CA ALA A 146 19.49 -10.39 -3.09
C ALA A 146 18.55 -9.35 -3.75
N LEU A 147 18.12 -9.62 -4.98
CA LEU A 147 17.31 -8.69 -5.79
C LEU A 147 15.81 -8.99 -5.76
N ALA A 148 15.37 -10.06 -5.10
CA ALA A 148 13.97 -10.39 -4.91
C ALA A 148 13.61 -10.45 -3.41
N ALA A 149 12.50 -9.84 -3.03
CA ALA A 149 11.91 -9.97 -1.69
C ALA A 149 10.53 -10.61 -1.82
N ASP A 150 10.31 -11.68 -1.06
CA ASP A 150 9.28 -12.68 -1.36
C ASP A 150 8.32 -12.90 -0.20
N TRP A 151 7.02 -13.01 -0.52
CA TRP A 151 5.96 -13.46 0.38
C TRP A 151 5.08 -14.47 -0.34
N PHE A 152 5.29 -15.76 -0.08
CA PHE A 152 4.65 -16.81 -0.85
C PHE A 152 3.85 -17.79 0.00
N VAL A 153 2.75 -18.22 -0.61
CA VAL A 153 2.11 -19.51 -0.37
C VAL A 153 2.55 -20.44 -1.50
N GLN A 154 3.12 -21.59 -1.16
CA GLN A 154 3.68 -22.51 -2.13
C GLN A 154 3.04 -23.89 -1.99
N ALA A 155 2.52 -24.42 -3.10
CA ALA A 155 2.12 -25.81 -3.24
C ALA A 155 3.38 -26.69 -3.18
N TYR A 156 3.62 -27.31 -2.03
CA TYR A 156 4.91 -27.94 -1.78
C TYR A 156 5.03 -29.29 -2.49
N GLN A 157 5.93 -29.38 -3.46
CA GLN A 157 6.26 -30.60 -4.20
C GLN A 157 7.56 -31.20 -3.66
N VAL A 158 7.57 -32.51 -3.43
CA VAL A 158 8.80 -33.22 -3.01
C VAL A 158 9.55 -33.80 -4.20
N ILE A 159 8.84 -34.04 -5.31
CA ILE A 159 9.42 -34.57 -6.55
C ILE A 159 9.16 -33.54 -7.65
N PRO A 160 10.20 -33.07 -8.37
CA PRO A 160 10.02 -32.20 -9.53
C PRO A 160 9.04 -32.82 -10.53
N GLY A 161 8.00 -32.07 -10.93
CA GLY A 161 6.99 -32.51 -11.89
C GLY A 161 5.78 -33.24 -11.28
N GLN A 162 5.67 -33.36 -9.96
CA GLN A 162 4.42 -33.83 -9.32
C GLN A 162 3.25 -32.89 -9.69
N LEU A 163 2.04 -33.42 -9.84
CA LEU A 163 0.86 -32.57 -9.98
C LEU A 163 0.70 -31.65 -8.76
N VAL A 164 0.53 -30.36 -9.03
CA VAL A 164 0.32 -29.32 -8.04
C VAL A 164 -1.04 -29.52 -7.39
N ALA A 165 -1.06 -29.64 -6.07
CA ALA A 165 -2.28 -29.69 -5.28
C ALA A 165 -2.04 -29.02 -3.93
N THR A 166 -3.00 -28.23 -3.47
CA THR A 166 -2.96 -27.55 -2.17
C THR A 166 -4.06 -28.08 -1.26
N PRO A 167 -3.89 -28.03 0.08
CA PRO A 167 -5.03 -28.08 0.99
C PRO A 167 -5.93 -26.85 0.74
N ASN A 168 -7.17 -26.89 1.24
CA ASN A 168 -7.97 -25.66 1.31
C ASN A 168 -7.35 -24.75 2.39
N PHE A 169 -6.73 -23.66 1.96
CA PHE A 169 -6.08 -22.70 2.85
C PHE A 169 -6.87 -21.40 3.04
N GLY A 170 -8.04 -21.27 2.40
CA GLY A 170 -8.84 -20.04 2.43
C GLY A 170 -8.03 -18.82 2.00
N THR A 171 -8.14 -17.73 2.75
CA THR A 171 -7.35 -16.50 2.52
C THR A 171 -6.15 -16.46 3.47
N VAL A 172 -4.95 -16.31 2.90
CA VAL A 172 -3.72 -16.04 3.65
C VAL A 172 -3.30 -14.60 3.39
N SER A 173 -3.27 -13.79 4.44
CA SER A 173 -2.85 -12.39 4.35
C SER A 173 -1.45 -12.21 4.94
N PHE A 174 -0.52 -11.73 4.12
CA PHE A 174 0.75 -11.19 4.62
C PHE A 174 0.55 -9.74 5.04
N THR A 175 0.90 -9.45 6.29
CA THR A 175 0.75 -8.15 6.95
C THR A 175 2.09 -7.74 7.54
N ALA A 176 2.22 -6.47 7.97
CA ALA A 176 3.51 -5.91 8.41
C ALA A 176 4.65 -6.21 7.40
N VAL A 177 4.30 -6.17 6.11
CA VAL A 177 5.21 -6.46 5.00
C VAL A 177 6.13 -5.28 4.79
N THR A 178 7.44 -5.53 4.87
CA THR A 178 8.46 -4.50 4.64
C THR A 178 9.63 -5.11 3.90
N ALA A 179 10.15 -4.41 2.89
CA ALA A 179 11.44 -4.72 2.28
C ALA A 179 12.31 -3.47 2.30
N THR A 180 13.53 -3.59 2.82
CA THR A 180 14.48 -2.47 2.93
C THR A 180 15.79 -2.86 2.28
N THR A 181 16.32 -1.97 1.45
CA THR A 181 17.58 -2.17 0.74
C THR A 181 18.81 -1.92 1.61
N LYS A 182 20.00 -2.26 1.11
CA LYS A 182 21.28 -2.00 1.78
C LYS A 182 21.54 -0.51 2.00
N SER A 183 21.03 0.36 1.13
CA SER A 183 21.09 1.82 1.34
C SER A 183 20.08 2.35 2.37
N GLY A 184 19.22 1.48 2.92
CA GLY A 184 18.20 1.86 3.91
C GLY A 184 16.89 2.35 3.28
N VAL A 185 16.70 2.17 1.97
CA VAL A 185 15.46 2.54 1.29
C VAL A 185 14.41 1.47 1.51
N SER A 186 13.26 1.84 2.07
CA SER A 186 12.09 0.96 2.10
C SER A 186 11.41 0.97 0.74
N VAL A 187 11.28 -0.21 0.12
CA VAL A 187 10.66 -0.38 -1.20
C VAL A 187 9.15 -0.59 -1.01
N PRO A 188 8.30 0.25 -1.62
CA PRO A 188 6.84 0.11 -1.51
C PRO A 188 6.33 -1.21 -2.08
N ILE A 189 5.44 -1.89 -1.35
CA ILE A 189 4.82 -3.16 -1.78
C ILE A 189 3.91 -3.02 -3.00
N SER A 190 3.46 -1.81 -3.31
CA SER A 190 2.65 -1.50 -4.49
C SER A 190 3.34 -1.84 -5.81
N GLY A 191 4.67 -1.95 -5.81
CA GLY A 191 5.48 -2.35 -6.97
C GLY A 191 5.72 -3.86 -7.06
N ALA A 192 5.09 -4.67 -6.21
CA ALA A 192 5.32 -6.12 -6.24
C ALA A 192 4.61 -6.78 -7.41
N GLY A 193 5.34 -7.69 -8.08
CA GLY A 193 4.76 -8.64 -9.01
C GLY A 193 3.91 -9.65 -8.26
N ARG A 194 2.83 -10.10 -8.91
CA ARG A 194 1.88 -11.07 -8.37
C ARG A 194 2.09 -12.40 -9.07
N TYR A 195 2.07 -13.45 -8.27
CA TYR A 195 2.21 -14.82 -8.72
C TYR A 195 1.01 -15.62 -8.28
N GLU A 196 0.64 -16.62 -9.09
CA GLU A 196 -0.45 -17.51 -8.79
C GLU A 196 -0.02 -18.97 -8.88
N ILE A 197 -0.52 -19.77 -7.95
CA ILE A 197 -0.36 -21.22 -7.99
C ILE A 197 -1.21 -21.75 -9.15
N GLN A 198 -0.54 -22.28 -10.18
CA GLN A 198 -1.20 -22.88 -11.33
C GLN A 198 -0.75 -24.34 -11.55
N GLY A 199 -1.70 -25.26 -11.59
CA GLY A 199 -1.43 -26.65 -11.96
C GLY A 199 -1.06 -26.81 -13.43
N THR A 200 -0.40 -27.93 -13.77
CA THR A 200 0.05 -28.24 -15.14
C THR A 200 -1.08 -28.33 -16.17
N SER A 201 -2.33 -28.52 -15.72
CA SER A 201 -3.53 -28.48 -16.57
C SER A 201 -4.07 -27.07 -16.84
N GLY A 202 -3.42 -26.02 -16.32
CA GLY A 202 -3.90 -24.64 -16.34
C GLY A 202 -4.85 -24.29 -15.20
N GLN A 203 -5.18 -25.24 -14.32
CA GLN A 203 -6.06 -25.02 -13.17
C GLN A 203 -5.43 -24.04 -12.16
N MET A 204 -6.14 -22.96 -11.87
CA MET A 204 -5.73 -21.95 -10.89
C MET A 204 -6.13 -22.37 -9.47
N TYR A 205 -5.18 -22.32 -8.53
CA TYR A 205 -5.39 -22.65 -7.12
C TYR A 205 -5.37 -21.42 -6.19
N SER A 206 -4.91 -20.27 -6.68
CA SER A 206 -4.90 -19.01 -5.95
C SER A 206 -5.34 -17.84 -6.82
N LYS A 207 -5.72 -16.76 -6.14
CA LYS A 207 -5.81 -15.40 -6.67
C LYS A 207 -5.15 -14.46 -5.66
N THR A 208 -4.14 -13.72 -6.09
CA THR A 208 -3.28 -12.90 -5.28
C THR A 208 -3.63 -11.43 -5.47
N THR A 209 -3.94 -10.77 -4.36
CA THR A 209 -4.23 -9.33 -4.32
C THR A 209 -3.20 -8.62 -3.47
N ILE A 210 -2.76 -7.45 -3.91
CA ILE A 210 -1.92 -6.55 -3.11
C ILE A 210 -2.79 -5.37 -2.71
N SER A 211 -3.28 -5.36 -1.47
CA SER A 211 -4.13 -4.28 -0.97
C SER A 211 -3.32 -3.31 -0.11
N SER A 212 -3.48 -2.02 -0.39
CA SER A 212 -2.98 -0.97 0.49
C SER A 212 -4.18 -0.19 1.05
N THR A 213 -4.31 -0.09 2.38
CA THR A 213 -5.23 0.87 3.04
C THR A 213 -4.77 2.33 2.86
N GLU A 214 -3.74 2.53 2.04
CA GLU A 214 -3.04 3.77 1.85
C GLU A 214 -3.86 4.79 1.04
N LEU A 215 -4.87 4.35 0.28
CA LEU A 215 -5.69 5.24 -0.54
C LEU A 215 -6.38 6.29 0.34
N THR A 216 -7.19 5.85 1.30
CA THR A 216 -7.88 6.78 2.20
C THR A 216 -6.91 7.54 3.11
N ALA A 217 -5.75 6.96 3.43
CA ALA A 217 -4.71 7.67 4.15
C ALA A 217 -4.10 8.83 3.33
N SER A 218 -3.88 8.62 2.02
CA SER A 218 -3.38 9.64 1.10
C SER A 218 -4.39 10.78 0.93
N LEU A 219 -5.67 10.43 0.73
CA LEU A 219 -6.78 11.37 0.59
C LEU A 219 -7.01 12.18 1.88
N ASN A 220 -6.97 11.54 3.04
CA ASN A 220 -7.15 12.18 4.36
C ASN A 220 -6.09 13.25 4.66
N SER A 221 -4.93 13.24 3.99
CA SER A 221 -3.92 14.28 4.17
C SER A 221 -4.27 15.62 3.49
N LEU A 222 -5.21 15.59 2.54
CA LEU A 222 -5.55 16.70 1.63
C LEU A 222 -6.80 17.45 2.06
N GLY A 223 -7.75 16.76 2.71
CA GLY A 223 -8.97 17.39 3.21
C GLY A 223 -9.64 16.57 4.33
N PRO A 224 -10.49 17.21 5.15
CA PRO A 224 -11.22 16.52 6.22
C PRO A 224 -12.45 15.75 5.71
N LEU A 225 -13.03 16.18 4.58
CA LEU A 225 -14.23 15.63 3.98
C LEU A 225 -13.97 15.25 2.52
N ALA A 226 -14.65 14.22 2.04
CA ALA A 226 -14.72 13.88 0.63
C ALA A 226 -16.18 13.71 0.21
N TRP A 227 -16.49 14.14 -1.02
CA TRP A 227 -17.68 13.69 -1.71
C TRP A 227 -17.41 12.34 -2.35
N VAL A 228 -18.27 11.37 -2.08
CA VAL A 228 -18.14 10.00 -2.58
C VAL A 228 -19.35 9.70 -3.43
N LYS A 229 -19.12 9.41 -4.71
CA LYS A 229 -20.13 8.91 -5.63
C LYS A 229 -19.97 7.39 -5.71
N LEU A 230 -21.00 6.66 -5.29
CA LEU A 230 -21.05 5.20 -5.36
C LEU A 230 -22.00 4.77 -6.47
N SER A 231 -21.54 3.83 -7.30
CA SER A 231 -22.30 3.13 -8.33
C SER A 231 -21.82 1.69 -8.43
N GLU A 232 -22.48 0.84 -9.22
CA GLU A 232 -22.02 -0.55 -9.44
C GLU A 232 -20.82 -0.66 -10.40
N GLU A 233 -20.48 0.41 -11.12
CA GLU A 233 -19.35 0.44 -12.08
C GLU A 233 -18.09 1.08 -11.49
N GLN A 234 -18.24 2.15 -10.72
CA GLN A 234 -17.13 2.92 -10.19
C GLN A 234 -17.45 3.60 -8.85
N VAL A 235 -16.38 3.85 -8.07
CA VAL A 235 -16.40 4.78 -6.94
C VAL A 235 -15.59 6.02 -7.29
N CYS A 236 -16.18 7.20 -7.11
CA CYS A 236 -15.47 8.45 -7.26
C CYS A 236 -15.28 9.15 -5.91
N PHE A 237 -14.08 9.67 -5.65
CA PHE A 237 -13.81 10.58 -4.52
C PHE A 237 -13.46 11.96 -5.05
N THR A 238 -14.17 12.98 -4.57
CA THR A 238 -13.87 14.37 -4.87
C THR A 238 -13.51 15.11 -3.57
N ILE A 239 -12.38 15.80 -3.57
CA ILE A 239 -11.93 16.63 -2.45
C ILE A 239 -11.66 18.03 -2.99
N ILE A 240 -12.38 19.00 -2.44
CA ILE A 240 -12.22 20.42 -2.79
C ILE A 240 -11.95 21.15 -1.46
N PRO A 241 -10.69 21.35 -1.08
CA PRO A 241 -10.37 22.12 0.11
C PRO A 241 -10.65 23.61 -0.14
N GLU A 242 -10.79 24.39 0.94
CA GLU A 242 -10.91 25.85 0.85
C GLU A 242 -9.64 26.49 0.24
N GLN A 243 -8.48 25.89 0.52
CA GLN A 243 -7.18 26.26 -0.06
C GLN A 243 -6.34 25.02 -0.32
N GLY A 244 -5.61 25.01 -1.44
CA GLY A 244 -4.67 23.96 -1.80
C GLY A 244 -5.17 23.05 -2.91
N THR A 245 -4.66 21.83 -2.92
CA THR A 245 -4.86 20.87 -4.01
C THR A 245 -6.25 20.25 -4.02
N GLN A 246 -6.92 20.27 -5.17
CA GLN A 246 -8.17 19.53 -5.39
C GLN A 246 -7.87 18.13 -5.90
N VAL A 247 -8.72 17.17 -5.57
CA VAL A 247 -8.58 15.76 -5.99
C VAL A 247 -9.86 15.27 -6.62
N TRP A 248 -9.69 14.57 -7.74
CA TRP A 248 -10.72 13.80 -8.42
C TRP A 248 -10.21 12.37 -8.62
N ALA A 249 -10.68 11.44 -7.80
CA ALA A 249 -10.34 10.02 -7.93
C ALA A 249 -11.50 9.26 -8.57
N VAL A 250 -11.19 8.43 -9.55
CA VAL A 250 -12.11 7.49 -10.19
C VAL A 250 -11.53 6.10 -10.06
N LEU A 251 -12.25 5.22 -9.38
CA LEU A 251 -11.75 3.90 -9.02
C LEU A 251 -12.72 2.85 -9.55
N SER A 252 -12.17 1.86 -10.26
CA SER A 252 -12.94 0.69 -10.68
C SER A 252 -13.40 -0.11 -9.47
N ILE A 253 -14.64 -0.62 -9.50
CA ILE A 253 -15.19 -1.43 -8.41
C ILE A 253 -14.35 -2.65 -8.12
N ASP A 254 -13.82 -3.31 -9.16
CA ASP A 254 -12.99 -4.50 -9.03
C ASP A 254 -11.71 -4.24 -8.23
N SER A 255 -11.26 -2.98 -8.16
CA SER A 255 -10.08 -2.58 -7.38
C SER A 255 -10.38 -2.36 -5.88
N ILE A 256 -11.65 -2.28 -5.48
CA ILE A 256 -12.06 -1.94 -4.10
C ILE A 256 -12.91 -3.04 -3.46
N PHE A 257 -13.83 -3.65 -4.21
CA PHE A 257 -14.85 -4.56 -3.67
C PHE A 257 -14.83 -5.91 -4.39
N GLU A 258 -14.95 -7.00 -3.63
CA GLU A 258 -15.22 -8.33 -4.18
C GLU A 258 -16.68 -8.47 -4.64
N SER A 259 -17.59 -7.78 -3.95
CA SER A 259 -19.00 -7.69 -4.31
C SER A 259 -19.55 -6.36 -3.84
N ILE A 260 -20.37 -5.73 -4.69
CA ILE A 260 -21.10 -4.52 -4.37
C ILE A 260 -22.55 -4.67 -4.84
N SER A 261 -23.47 -4.05 -4.13
CA SER A 261 -24.85 -3.87 -4.59
C SER A 261 -25.26 -2.45 -4.27
N VAL A 262 -25.63 -1.69 -5.29
CA VAL A 262 -26.06 -0.30 -5.15
C VAL A 262 -27.45 -0.14 -5.73
N GLN A 263 -28.41 0.22 -4.87
CA GLN A 263 -29.77 0.52 -5.27
C GLN A 263 -30.14 1.93 -4.80
N SER A 264 -30.56 2.78 -5.73
CA SER A 264 -30.90 4.17 -5.45
C SER A 264 -32.01 4.67 -6.38
N ALA A 265 -32.86 5.54 -5.87
CA ALA A 265 -33.87 6.24 -6.68
C ALA A 265 -33.27 7.32 -7.60
N ALA A 266 -31.95 7.52 -7.54
CA ALA A 266 -31.20 8.42 -8.42
C ALA A 266 -30.32 7.60 -9.37
N ASP A 267 -30.95 6.84 -10.27
CA ASP A 267 -30.28 6.03 -11.29
C ASP A 267 -29.19 5.09 -10.73
N ASN A 268 -29.46 4.43 -9.59
CA ASN A 268 -28.50 3.58 -8.88
C ASN A 268 -27.18 4.27 -8.50
N VAL A 269 -27.18 5.60 -8.41
CA VAL A 269 -26.08 6.39 -7.87
C VAL A 269 -26.41 6.87 -6.47
N ILE A 270 -25.46 6.73 -5.55
CA ILE A 270 -25.54 7.26 -4.19
C ILE A 270 -24.42 8.27 -3.99
N ASN A 271 -24.78 9.51 -3.68
CA ASN A 271 -23.82 10.59 -3.39
C ASN A 271 -23.75 10.83 -1.89
N LEU A 272 -22.54 10.76 -1.33
CA LEU A 272 -22.26 10.87 0.09
C LEU A 272 -21.26 11.98 0.37
N GLU A 273 -21.40 12.67 1.51
CA GLU A 273 -20.33 13.44 2.13
C GLU A 273 -19.78 12.62 3.29
N VAL A 274 -18.49 12.28 3.22
CA VAL A 274 -17.85 11.33 4.14
C VAL A 274 -16.66 11.99 4.87
N PRO A 275 -16.61 11.93 6.21
CA PRO A 275 -15.43 12.32 6.98
C PRO A 275 -14.26 11.37 6.75
N LEU A 276 -13.20 11.85 6.11
CA LEU A 276 -12.05 11.03 5.71
C LEU A 276 -11.27 10.48 6.92
N ALA A 277 -11.20 11.23 8.02
CA ALA A 277 -10.50 10.78 9.23
C ALA A 277 -11.19 9.56 9.87
N SER A 278 -12.52 9.58 9.91
CA SER A 278 -13.34 8.47 10.43
C SER A 278 -13.29 7.26 9.49
N LEU A 279 -13.40 7.51 8.18
CA LEU A 279 -13.29 6.45 7.17
C LEU A 279 -11.92 5.77 7.20
N ASN A 280 -10.84 6.54 7.23
CA ASN A 280 -9.47 6.02 7.31
C ASN A 280 -9.26 5.21 8.60
N ARG A 281 -9.73 5.71 9.75
CA ARG A 281 -9.67 4.96 11.03
C ARG A 281 -10.43 3.63 10.94
N ALA A 282 -11.61 3.64 10.33
CA ALA A 282 -12.43 2.44 10.16
C ALA A 282 -11.73 1.43 9.25
N LEU A 283 -11.26 1.85 8.07
CA LEU A 283 -10.56 0.98 7.13
C LEU A 283 -9.24 0.44 7.68
N LYS A 284 -8.52 1.20 8.51
CA LYS A 284 -7.34 0.69 9.23
C LYS A 284 -7.67 -0.49 10.13
N SER A 285 -8.86 -0.54 10.73
CA SER A 285 -9.26 -1.72 11.53
C SER A 285 -9.54 -2.95 10.67
N ALA A 286 -9.87 -2.76 9.39
CA ALA A 286 -10.07 -3.84 8.44
C ALA A 286 -8.76 -4.41 7.86
N PHE A 287 -7.60 -3.78 8.12
CA PHE A 287 -6.34 -4.16 7.49
C PHE A 287 -5.92 -5.62 7.75
N ASN A 288 -6.23 -6.15 8.94
CA ASN A 288 -5.94 -7.54 9.32
C ASN A 288 -7.21 -8.41 9.40
N ALA A 289 -8.30 -7.96 8.78
CA ALA A 289 -9.59 -8.64 8.88
C ALA A 289 -9.69 -9.80 7.90
N THR A 290 -10.43 -10.84 8.29
CA THR A 290 -10.78 -11.94 7.39
C THR A 290 -11.89 -11.54 6.44
N SER A 291 -12.78 -10.63 6.86
CA SER A 291 -13.79 -10.03 6.01
C SER A 291 -14.12 -8.62 6.47
N ALA A 292 -14.45 -7.75 5.53
CA ALA A 292 -14.90 -6.40 5.79
C ALA A 292 -16.11 -6.09 4.91
N GLN A 293 -17.20 -5.66 5.53
CA GLN A 293 -18.43 -5.28 4.84
C GLN A 293 -18.81 -3.85 5.19
N ILE A 294 -19.02 -3.04 4.16
CA ILE A 294 -19.53 -1.67 4.33
C ILE A 294 -21.01 -1.67 3.97
N ARG A 295 -21.86 -1.15 4.86
CA ARG A 295 -23.30 -0.99 4.63
C ARG A 295 -23.74 0.44 4.90
N LEU A 296 -24.54 0.99 4.00
CA LEU A 296 -25.26 2.23 4.26
C LEU A 296 -26.48 1.91 5.14
N THR A 297 -26.55 2.50 6.31
CA THR A 297 -27.58 2.23 7.32
C THR A 297 -28.17 3.53 7.87
N LYS A 298 -29.22 3.43 8.67
CA LYS A 298 -29.84 4.56 9.36
C LYS A 298 -29.93 4.25 10.84
N LYS A 299 -29.35 5.09 11.69
CA LYS A 299 -29.37 4.96 13.15
C LYS A 299 -29.86 6.27 13.76
N ASP A 300 -30.84 6.20 14.64
CA ASP A 300 -31.48 7.38 15.25
C ASP A 300 -31.90 8.44 14.22
N ASN A 301 -32.42 7.96 13.09
CA ASN A 301 -32.82 8.75 11.93
C ASN A 301 -31.66 9.44 11.16
N LEU A 302 -30.41 9.23 11.55
CA LEU A 302 -29.20 9.73 10.88
C LEU A 302 -28.60 8.67 9.95
N PRO A 303 -28.17 9.04 8.73
CA PRO A 303 -27.48 8.11 7.83
C PRO A 303 -26.06 7.82 8.32
N VAL A 304 -25.67 6.55 8.28
CA VAL A 304 -24.40 6.05 8.80
C VAL A 304 -23.83 5.01 7.85
N LEU A 305 -22.53 5.12 7.56
CA LEU A 305 -21.77 4.09 6.88
C LEU A 305 -21.20 3.14 7.93
N ALA A 306 -21.79 1.94 8.04
CA ALA A 306 -21.41 0.92 8.99
C ALA A 306 -20.40 -0.05 8.36
N LEU A 307 -19.14 0.02 8.80
CA LEU A 307 -18.10 -0.95 8.46
C LEU A 307 -18.12 -2.07 9.49
N THR A 308 -18.62 -3.24 9.10
CA THR A 308 -18.53 -4.47 9.88
C THR A 308 -17.23 -5.18 9.50
N VAL A 309 -16.31 -5.28 10.44
CA VAL A 309 -15.04 -5.95 10.31
C VAL A 309 -15.09 -7.24 11.10
N THR A 310 -14.84 -8.33 10.41
CA THR A 310 -14.76 -9.66 11.01
C THR A 310 -13.29 -10.03 11.11
N THR A 311 -12.82 -10.24 12.34
CA THR A 311 -11.47 -10.69 12.60
C THR A 311 -11.53 -11.98 13.39
N THR A 312 -10.79 -13.00 12.99
CA THR A 312 -10.55 -14.14 13.86
C THR A 312 -9.51 -13.68 14.88
N PRO A 313 -9.86 -13.51 16.18
CA PRO A 313 -8.85 -13.12 17.15
C PRO A 313 -7.82 -14.24 17.21
N SER A 314 -6.56 -13.88 17.05
CA SER A 314 -5.51 -14.63 17.74
C SER A 314 -5.86 -14.58 19.22
N SER A 315 -5.78 -15.71 19.92
CA SER A 315 -6.07 -15.82 21.35
C SER A 315 -5.12 -14.93 22.17
N ASN A 316 -5.41 -13.63 22.21
CA ASN A 316 -4.85 -12.67 23.15
C ASN A 316 -5.83 -12.58 24.32
N THR A 317 -5.82 -13.59 25.18
CA THR A 317 -6.39 -13.44 26.52
C THR A 317 -5.41 -12.63 27.35
N TYR A 318 -5.44 -11.31 27.20
CA TYR A 318 -5.21 -10.45 28.35
C TYR A 318 -6.50 -10.51 29.17
N SER A 319 -6.60 -11.52 30.03
CA SER A 319 -7.50 -11.46 31.16
C SER A 319 -7.09 -10.23 31.97
N ALA A 320 -7.95 -9.23 32.01
CA ALA A 320 -7.81 -8.10 32.91
C ALA A 320 -7.66 -8.67 34.33
N PHE A 321 -6.51 -8.42 34.96
CA PHE A 321 -6.33 -8.67 36.37
C PHE A 321 -7.35 -7.81 37.13
N PRO A 322 -8.28 -8.38 37.93
CA PRO A 322 -8.99 -7.59 38.90
C PRO A 322 -7.97 -7.25 39.99
N THR A 323 -7.47 -6.02 40.01
CA THR A 323 -6.72 -5.52 41.15
C THR A 323 -7.71 -5.31 42.29
N THR A 324 -7.89 -6.34 43.11
CA THR A 324 -8.41 -6.19 44.46
C THR A 324 -7.50 -5.20 45.19
N SER A 325 -8.10 -4.10 45.61
CA SER A 325 -7.53 -3.15 46.55
C SER A 325 -7.16 -3.87 47.85
N THR A 326 -5.87 -4.00 48.12
CA THR A 326 -5.36 -4.23 49.47
C THR A 326 -4.61 -2.98 49.90
N ASN A 327 -5.29 -2.18 50.70
CA ASN A 327 -4.65 -1.25 51.61
C ASN A 327 -3.83 -2.08 52.60
N GLU A 328 -2.53 -1.82 52.67
CA GLU A 328 -1.75 -2.08 53.88
C GLU A 328 -2.02 -0.89 54.81
N ASP A 329 -2.64 -1.15 55.96
CA ASP A 329 -2.16 -0.72 57.29
C ASP A 329 -3.24 -0.97 58.36
N ASP A 330 -2.74 -1.38 59.52
CA ASP A 330 -3.28 -1.35 60.87
C ASP A 330 -4.21 -2.47 61.40
N ASP A 331 -3.61 -3.15 62.38
CA ASP A 331 -4.10 -3.48 63.72
C ASP A 331 -4.98 -4.72 63.99
N ASP A 332 -4.35 -5.56 64.83
CA ASP A 332 -4.85 -6.18 66.07
C ASP A 332 -5.86 -7.34 66.06
N ASP A 333 -5.49 -8.32 66.91
CA ASP A 333 -6.32 -9.24 67.70
C ASP A 333 -7.13 -10.33 66.94
N GLU A 334 -7.50 -11.49 67.48
CA GLU A 334 -7.21 -12.33 68.65
C GLU A 334 -8.13 -13.58 68.43
N TYR A 335 -7.77 -14.74 68.99
CA TYR A 335 -8.43 -16.07 69.02
C TYR A 335 -9.81 -16.34 68.35
N GLY A 336 -9.95 -17.51 67.71
CA GLY A 336 -11.27 -18.14 67.52
C GLY A 336 -11.29 -19.39 66.64
N ASP A 337 -11.49 -20.53 67.28
CA ASP A 337 -11.89 -21.85 66.74
C ASP A 337 -13.31 -21.79 66.17
N ASP A 338 -13.61 -22.57 65.12
CA ASP A 338 -14.83 -23.39 64.96
C ASP A 338 -15.10 -23.77 63.49
N ASP A 339 -15.44 -25.05 63.37
CA ASP A 339 -15.96 -25.79 62.23
C ASP A 339 -17.12 -25.07 61.50
N ASP A 340 -17.22 -25.19 60.17
CA ASP A 340 -18.38 -25.85 59.54
C ASP A 340 -18.29 -25.99 58.01
N ASP A 341 -18.72 -27.17 57.57
CA ASP A 341 -19.44 -27.53 56.34
C ASP A 341 -18.87 -27.31 54.93
N GLY A 342 -18.66 -28.45 54.29
CA GLY A 342 -18.42 -28.59 52.86
C GLY A 342 -19.63 -28.24 52.01
N PHE A 343 -19.34 -27.60 50.88
CA PHE A 343 -20.17 -27.66 49.70
C PHE A 343 -19.32 -28.09 48.51
N ASP A 344 -19.48 -29.36 48.15
CA ASP A 344 -18.99 -30.00 46.94
C ASP A 344 -19.74 -29.38 45.75
N ALA A 345 -19.15 -28.37 45.09
CA ALA A 345 -19.65 -27.87 43.82
C ALA A 345 -18.79 -28.43 42.69
N ALA A 346 -19.31 -29.52 42.14
CA ALA A 346 -18.83 -30.17 40.93
C ALA A 346 -18.69 -29.20 39.76
N PHE A 347 -17.67 -29.49 38.95
CA PHE A 347 -17.45 -29.03 37.59
C PHE A 347 -18.74 -28.80 36.78
N ASP A 348 -18.97 -27.53 36.40
CA ASP A 348 -19.68 -27.17 35.16
C ASP A 348 -18.78 -26.19 34.38
N ASN A 349 -17.69 -26.73 33.84
CA ASN A 349 -16.85 -26.05 32.86
C ASN A 349 -17.32 -26.41 31.45
N GLU A 350 -18.60 -26.15 31.16
CA GLU A 350 -19.22 -26.36 29.85
C GLU A 350 -19.53 -25.01 29.19
N PHE A 351 -18.49 -24.28 28.82
CA PHE A 351 -18.56 -23.36 27.68
C PHE A 351 -17.33 -23.56 26.81
N GLY A 352 -17.55 -24.20 25.67
CA GLY A 352 -16.53 -24.53 24.68
C GLY A 352 -15.69 -23.31 24.30
N GLY A 353 -14.36 -23.48 24.40
CA GLY A 353 -13.36 -22.59 23.84
C GLY A 353 -13.33 -22.64 22.31
N GLY A 354 -14.48 -22.35 21.68
CA GLY A 354 -14.56 -22.11 20.26
C GLY A 354 -13.83 -20.81 19.94
N ASN A 355 -13.04 -20.80 18.85
CA ASN A 355 -12.53 -19.62 18.18
C ASN A 355 -13.64 -18.57 18.05
N ARG A 356 -13.74 -17.62 19.00
CA ARG A 356 -14.77 -16.58 18.97
C ARG A 356 -14.35 -15.55 17.95
N GLU A 357 -14.84 -15.67 16.73
CA GLU A 357 -14.76 -14.63 15.72
C GLU A 357 -15.17 -13.27 16.33
N THR A 358 -14.28 -12.30 16.26
CA THR A 358 -14.49 -10.95 16.81
C THR A 358 -15.05 -10.08 15.70
N ILE A 359 -16.28 -9.62 15.90
CA ILE A 359 -16.96 -8.75 14.94
C ILE A 359 -16.94 -7.33 15.51
N ILE A 360 -16.25 -6.43 14.83
CA ILE A 360 -16.17 -5.01 15.16
C ILE A 360 -17.01 -4.24 14.16
N THR A 361 -18.01 -3.50 14.63
CA THR A 361 -18.75 -2.58 13.76
C THR A 361 -18.33 -1.14 14.05
N GLN A 362 -17.79 -0.46 13.05
CA GLN A 362 -17.49 0.97 13.12
C GLN A 362 -18.54 1.75 12.34
N GLU A 363 -19.16 2.71 13.02
CA GLU A 363 -20.20 3.56 12.46
C GLU A 363 -19.59 4.93 12.10
N ILE A 364 -19.63 5.28 10.81
CA ILE A 364 -19.17 6.58 10.32
C ILE A 364 -20.41 7.43 10.01
N PRO A 365 -20.65 8.53 10.72
CA PRO A 365 -21.72 9.45 10.35
C PRO A 365 -21.39 10.09 9.00
N ILE A 366 -22.37 10.11 8.12
CA ILE A 366 -22.26 10.64 6.75
C ILE A 366 -23.44 11.55 6.45
N ARG A 367 -23.41 12.23 5.30
CA ARG A 367 -24.60 12.89 4.74
C ARG A 367 -24.90 12.30 3.37
N VAL A 368 -26.15 11.92 3.14
CA VAL A 368 -26.63 11.55 1.81
C VAL A 368 -27.03 12.82 1.09
N LEU A 369 -26.50 13.03 -0.11
CA LEU A 369 -26.70 14.24 -0.90
C LEU A 369 -27.67 13.97 -2.04
N ALA A 370 -28.58 14.92 -2.28
CA ALA A 370 -29.47 14.88 -3.44
C ALA A 370 -28.70 15.11 -4.74
N PRO A 371 -29.12 14.53 -5.88
CA PRO A 371 -28.47 14.72 -7.17
C PRO A 371 -28.24 16.19 -7.53
N ASP A 372 -29.24 17.04 -7.30
CA ASP A 372 -29.16 18.49 -7.58
C ASP A 372 -28.05 19.18 -6.78
N THR A 373 -27.79 18.72 -5.55
CA THR A 373 -26.73 19.28 -4.70
C THR A 373 -25.35 18.99 -5.28
N VAL A 374 -25.16 17.87 -5.96
CA VAL A 374 -23.86 17.46 -6.52
C VAL A 374 -23.76 17.69 -8.03
N ALA A 375 -24.81 18.19 -8.68
CA ALA A 375 -24.83 18.41 -10.13
C ALA A 375 -23.73 19.36 -10.64
N HIS A 376 -23.24 20.25 -9.76
CA HIS A 376 -22.15 21.17 -10.06
C HIS A 376 -20.76 20.59 -9.77
N LEU A 377 -20.67 19.44 -9.09
CA LEU A 377 -19.40 18.75 -8.84
C LEU A 377 -19.02 17.99 -10.11
N HIS A 378 -18.15 18.58 -10.90
CA HIS A 378 -17.55 17.97 -12.07
C HIS A 378 -16.04 18.08 -12.00
N GLU A 379 -15.36 17.23 -12.75
CA GLU A 379 -13.92 17.33 -12.92
C GLU A 379 -13.53 18.75 -13.39
N PRO A 380 -12.51 19.40 -12.78
CA PRO A 380 -12.06 20.71 -13.20
C PRO A 380 -11.61 20.74 -14.67
N VAL A 381 -12.14 21.68 -15.45
CA VAL A 381 -11.67 21.91 -16.81
C VAL A 381 -10.37 22.70 -16.76
N CYS A 382 -9.28 22.08 -17.22
CA CYS A 382 -7.99 22.73 -17.36
C CYS A 382 -7.69 23.09 -18.82
N ARG A 383 -6.76 24.02 -18.99
CA ARG A 383 -6.19 24.33 -20.30
C ARG A 383 -5.32 23.19 -20.80
N GLU A 384 -4.99 23.22 -22.09
CA GLU A 384 -4.02 22.30 -22.68
C GLU A 384 -2.63 22.50 -22.03
N PRO A 385 -1.96 21.40 -21.64
CA PRO A 385 -0.68 21.49 -20.96
C PRO A 385 0.46 21.86 -21.93
N ASP A 386 1.32 22.75 -21.50
CA ASP A 386 2.55 23.12 -22.20
C ASP A 386 3.57 21.99 -22.17
N VAL A 387 3.64 21.23 -21.08
CA VAL A 387 4.56 20.10 -20.92
C VAL A 387 3.85 18.95 -20.22
N HIS A 388 4.09 17.72 -20.67
CA HIS A 388 3.67 16.50 -19.97
C HIS A 388 4.84 15.55 -19.81
N ILE A 389 5.04 14.99 -18.62
CA ILE A 389 6.20 14.16 -18.28
C ILE A 389 5.80 13.06 -17.29
N ILE A 390 6.41 11.88 -17.42
CA ILE A 390 6.30 10.82 -16.42
C ILE A 390 7.23 11.15 -15.27
N LEU A 391 6.68 11.25 -14.06
CA LEU A 391 7.45 11.57 -12.86
C LEU A 391 8.29 10.36 -12.39
N PRO A 392 9.48 10.60 -11.81
CA PRO A 392 10.21 9.58 -11.05
C PRO A 392 9.44 9.18 -9.76
N PRO A 393 9.88 8.16 -9.02
CA PRO A 393 9.18 7.70 -7.81
C PRO A 393 8.83 8.84 -6.85
N LEU A 394 7.53 9.04 -6.59
CA LEU A 394 7.06 10.21 -5.83
C LEU A 394 7.61 10.27 -4.40
N MET A 395 7.92 9.12 -3.79
CA MET A 395 8.54 9.10 -2.45
C MET A 395 9.96 9.67 -2.45
N GLN A 396 10.70 9.51 -3.55
CA GLN A 396 12.01 10.14 -3.73
C GLN A 396 11.85 11.65 -3.89
N LEU A 397 10.94 12.08 -4.77
CA LEU A 397 10.61 13.50 -4.99
C LEU A 397 10.16 14.17 -3.69
N LYS A 398 9.31 13.49 -2.91
CA LYS A 398 8.87 13.93 -1.59
C LYS A 398 10.04 14.17 -0.66
N SER A 399 10.96 13.19 -0.55
CA SER A 399 12.09 13.29 0.37
C SER A 399 12.98 14.49 0.08
N ILE A 400 13.18 14.83 -1.20
CA ILE A 400 13.98 15.98 -1.64
C ILE A 400 13.21 17.28 -1.38
N SER A 401 11.94 17.34 -1.76
CA SER A 401 11.10 18.52 -1.61
C SER A 401 10.87 18.90 -0.14
N ASP A 402 10.69 17.91 0.74
CA ASP A 402 10.57 18.12 2.18
C ASP A 402 11.86 18.71 2.76
N ARG A 403 13.04 18.30 2.27
CA ARG A 403 14.34 18.88 2.68
C ARG A 403 14.46 20.33 2.23
N PHE A 404 14.07 20.65 0.99
CA PHE A 404 14.08 22.02 0.47
C PHE A 404 13.19 22.93 1.31
N THR A 405 11.97 22.47 1.60
CA THR A 405 11.01 23.19 2.43
C THR A 405 11.55 23.42 3.84
N LYS A 406 12.18 22.41 4.46
CA LYS A 406 12.81 22.56 5.79
C LYS A 406 13.98 23.54 5.79
N LEU A 407 14.82 23.53 4.75
CA LEU A 407 15.94 24.46 4.63
C LEU A 407 15.46 25.91 4.49
N ALA A 408 14.43 26.14 3.68
CA ALA A 408 13.82 27.46 3.56
C ALA A 408 13.15 27.93 4.87
N LEU A 409 12.63 27.01 5.69
CA LEU A 409 12.10 27.33 7.02
C LEU A 409 13.20 27.57 8.07
N ALA A 410 14.36 26.90 7.97
CA ALA A 410 15.45 27.07 8.93
C ALA A 410 16.13 28.45 8.83
N ASP A 411 16.06 29.08 7.67
CA ASP A 411 16.56 30.44 7.39
C ASP A 411 15.76 31.54 8.15
N THR A 412 14.67 31.20 8.87
CA THR A 412 13.69 32.17 9.37
C THR A 412 13.75 32.48 10.87
N THR A 413 14.92 32.45 11.51
CA THR A 413 15.01 32.72 12.96
C THR A 413 14.59 34.13 13.42
N LYS A 414 14.19 35.03 12.50
CA LYS A 414 13.66 36.39 12.81
C LYS A 414 12.64 36.91 11.78
N ALA A 415 11.41 36.40 11.71
CA ALA A 415 10.30 37.10 11.03
C ALA A 415 8.90 36.56 11.41
N SER A 416 7.87 37.43 11.34
CA SER A 416 6.45 37.19 11.68
C SER A 416 5.74 36.14 10.80
N SER A 417 4.75 35.43 11.37
CA SER A 417 3.97 34.33 10.78
C SER A 417 3.30 34.57 9.41
N ALA A 418 3.02 35.81 9.00
CA ALA A 418 2.30 36.10 7.76
C ALA A 418 3.18 35.97 6.49
N THR A 419 4.51 36.03 6.62
CA THR A 419 5.47 35.93 5.50
C THR A 419 6.03 34.53 5.27
N THR A 420 5.67 33.55 6.10
CA THR A 420 6.18 32.17 6.03
C THR A 420 5.61 31.38 4.86
N ALA A 421 4.36 31.64 4.43
CA ALA A 421 3.70 30.90 3.34
C ALA A 421 4.20 31.28 1.93
N ALA A 422 4.72 32.50 1.75
CA ALA A 422 5.30 32.93 0.48
C ALA A 422 6.72 32.38 0.26
N ARG A 423 7.44 32.05 1.35
CA ARG A 423 8.85 31.61 1.34
C ARG A 423 9.06 30.09 1.28
N THR A 424 7.99 29.31 1.43
CA THR A 424 8.00 27.84 1.22
C THR A 424 7.57 27.44 -0.20
N ARG A 425 7.51 28.40 -1.12
CA ARG A 425 7.12 28.14 -2.51
C ARG A 425 8.24 27.44 -3.26
N LEU A 426 7.91 26.28 -3.83
CA LEU A 426 8.76 25.53 -4.73
C LEU A 426 8.42 25.91 -6.17
N ASP A 427 9.44 26.18 -6.96
CA ASP A 427 9.33 26.20 -8.42
C ASP A 427 9.49 24.75 -8.89
N VAL A 428 8.45 24.21 -9.52
CA VAL A 428 8.51 22.90 -10.17
C VAL A 428 8.41 23.14 -11.67
N SER A 429 9.43 22.72 -12.42
CA SER A 429 9.52 22.90 -13.86
C SER A 429 9.74 21.58 -14.56
N ALA A 430 9.18 21.41 -15.76
CA ALA A 430 9.52 20.31 -16.65
C ALA A 430 9.71 20.81 -18.08
N ASN A 431 10.38 20.01 -18.92
CA ASN A 431 10.48 20.23 -20.35
C ASN A 431 10.00 19.02 -21.17
N MET A 432 9.93 19.17 -22.49
CA MET A 432 9.57 18.11 -23.44
C MET A 432 10.75 17.23 -23.88
N HIS A 433 11.83 17.21 -23.09
CA HIS A 433 13.06 16.44 -23.33
C HIS A 433 13.45 15.56 -22.14
N GLY A 434 12.47 15.15 -21.32
CA GLY A 434 12.70 14.24 -20.21
C GLY A 434 13.39 14.86 -19.01
N CYS A 435 13.33 16.18 -18.83
CA CYS A 435 13.88 16.84 -17.66
C CYS A 435 12.79 17.36 -16.72
N LEU A 436 12.97 17.09 -15.42
CA LEU A 436 12.22 17.67 -14.32
C LEU A 436 13.17 18.47 -13.44
N LYS A 437 12.74 19.63 -12.96
CA LYS A 437 13.50 20.49 -12.05
C LYS A 437 12.62 20.93 -10.89
N ILE A 438 13.14 20.83 -9.68
CA ILE A 438 12.54 21.43 -8.49
C ILE A 438 13.55 22.42 -7.93
N SER A 439 13.13 23.64 -7.66
CA SER A 439 13.97 24.65 -7.03
C SER A 439 13.25 25.42 -5.94
N ILE A 440 14.04 25.92 -4.98
CA ILE A 440 13.59 26.84 -3.96
C ILE A 440 14.60 27.98 -3.85
N ARG A 441 14.09 29.21 -3.72
CA ARG A 441 14.90 30.41 -3.57
C ARG A 441 14.53 31.11 -2.27
N SER A 442 15.52 31.36 -1.43
CA SER A 442 15.44 32.21 -0.24
C SER A 442 16.41 33.40 -0.35
N ASP A 443 16.43 34.24 0.68
CA ASP A 443 17.36 35.37 0.77
C ASP A 443 18.82 34.88 0.91
N ALA A 444 19.04 33.73 1.57
CA ALA A 444 20.37 33.19 1.83
C ALA A 444 20.83 32.13 0.81
N MET A 445 19.92 31.42 0.15
CA MET A 445 20.27 30.30 -0.72
C MET A 445 19.35 30.12 -1.92
N ASN A 446 19.89 29.56 -2.99
CA ASN A 446 19.14 29.03 -4.12
C ASN A 446 19.53 27.57 -4.32
N ILE A 447 18.57 26.66 -4.18
CA ILE A 447 18.79 25.22 -4.31
C ILE A 447 17.92 24.70 -5.43
N SER A 448 18.51 23.92 -6.34
CA SER A 448 17.80 23.23 -7.41
C SER A 448 18.24 21.77 -7.50
N SER A 449 17.31 20.88 -7.80
CA SER A 449 17.56 19.50 -8.21
C SER A 449 16.95 19.26 -9.58
N ILE A 450 17.70 18.59 -10.45
CA ILE A 450 17.29 18.27 -11.82
C ILE A 450 17.35 16.75 -11.98
N TRP A 451 16.30 16.18 -12.54
CA TRP A 451 16.23 14.80 -13.00
C TRP A 451 16.21 14.82 -14.53
N THR A 452 17.02 13.96 -15.13
CA THR A 452 17.12 13.76 -16.58
C THR A 452 16.63 12.35 -16.94
N ASP A 453 16.59 12.05 -18.24
CA ASP A 453 16.27 10.72 -18.77
C ASP A 453 14.87 10.22 -18.36
N LEU A 454 13.95 11.15 -18.12
CA LEU A 454 12.53 10.85 -17.97
C LEU A 454 11.85 10.76 -19.34
N SER A 455 10.63 10.22 -19.37
CA SER A 455 9.86 10.06 -20.60
C SER A 455 8.72 11.06 -20.68
N ASN A 456 8.53 11.66 -21.85
CA ASN A 456 7.35 12.43 -22.19
C ASN A 456 6.41 11.53 -23.02
N PRO A 457 5.20 11.20 -22.53
CA PRO A 457 4.28 10.35 -23.26
C PRO A 457 3.78 11.02 -24.55
N GLU A 458 3.36 10.27 -25.56
CA GLU A 458 2.88 10.85 -26.82
C GLU A 458 1.38 11.14 -26.80
N LEU A 459 0.97 12.25 -27.40
CA LEU A 459 -0.44 12.61 -27.54
C LEU A 459 -1.11 11.71 -28.57
N ASP A 460 -2.26 11.13 -28.20
CA ASP A 460 -3.11 10.38 -29.11
C ASP A 460 -3.98 11.34 -29.94
N PRO A 461 -3.86 11.36 -31.28
CA PRO A 461 -4.69 12.19 -32.15
C PRO A 461 -6.19 11.97 -31.97
N GLY A 462 -6.63 10.75 -31.62
CA GLY A 462 -8.04 10.44 -31.38
C GLY A 462 -8.64 11.19 -30.19
N HIS A 463 -7.79 11.68 -29.29
CA HIS A 463 -8.17 12.35 -28.06
C HIS A 463 -7.84 13.86 -28.04
N VAL A 464 -7.20 14.36 -29.09
CA VAL A 464 -6.92 15.80 -29.26
C VAL A 464 -7.96 16.42 -30.20
N ALA A 465 -8.50 17.57 -29.82
CA ALA A 465 -9.45 18.29 -30.66
C ALA A 465 -8.76 18.69 -31.98
N GLY A 466 -9.33 18.29 -33.12
CA GLY A 466 -8.73 18.52 -34.43
C GLY A 466 -7.81 17.39 -34.92
N GLY A 467 -7.70 16.28 -34.20
CA GLY A 467 -6.97 15.11 -34.68
C GLY A 467 -5.47 15.37 -34.82
N GLU A 468 -4.88 14.92 -35.93
CA GLU A 468 -3.46 15.12 -36.24
C GLU A 468 -3.08 16.60 -36.33
N ASP A 469 -3.93 17.44 -36.94
CA ASP A 469 -3.70 18.89 -37.05
C ASP A 469 -3.72 19.54 -35.65
N GLY A 470 -4.61 19.08 -34.78
CA GLY A 470 -4.67 19.51 -33.38
C GLY A 470 -3.40 19.16 -32.60
N VAL A 471 -2.84 17.97 -32.82
CA VAL A 471 -1.56 17.55 -32.21
C VAL A 471 -0.41 18.43 -32.71
N ALA A 472 -0.41 18.80 -33.99
CA ALA A 472 0.63 19.66 -34.57
C ALA A 472 0.62 21.07 -33.96
N GLU A 473 -0.56 21.62 -33.67
CA GLU A 473 -0.72 22.96 -33.07
C GLU A 473 -0.64 22.97 -31.53
N HIS A 474 -0.68 21.80 -30.88
CA HIS A 474 -0.73 21.67 -29.44
C HIS A 474 0.48 22.35 -28.73
N PRO A 475 0.28 23.04 -27.58
CA PRO A 475 1.35 23.72 -26.85
C PRO A 475 2.59 22.87 -26.59
N SER A 476 2.40 21.59 -26.24
CA SER A 476 3.51 20.65 -26.02
C SER A 476 4.34 20.36 -27.27
N THR A 477 3.74 20.37 -28.46
CA THR A 477 4.47 20.13 -29.72
C THR A 477 5.36 21.33 -30.04
N ARG A 478 4.93 22.54 -29.68
CA ARG A 478 5.76 23.75 -29.75
C ARG A 478 6.89 23.70 -28.72
N MET A 479 6.61 23.25 -27.49
CA MET A 479 7.63 23.08 -26.46
C MET A 479 8.68 22.01 -26.82
N LYS A 480 8.36 20.99 -27.63
CA LYS A 480 9.35 20.03 -28.17
C LYS A 480 10.42 20.67 -29.06
N GLN A 481 10.16 21.87 -29.60
CA GLN A 481 11.12 22.61 -30.42
C GLN A 481 12.07 23.47 -29.57
N LEU A 482 11.84 23.53 -28.26
CA LEU A 482 12.58 24.38 -27.31
C LEU A 482 13.18 23.53 -26.19
N GLY A 483 14.38 23.88 -25.75
CA GLY A 483 15.04 23.20 -24.63
C GLY A 483 16.06 22.14 -25.05
N SER A 484 16.52 21.36 -24.08
CA SER A 484 17.56 20.33 -24.26
C SER A 484 17.39 19.18 -23.26
N ALA A 485 17.84 17.98 -23.66
CA ALA A 485 17.76 16.77 -22.84
C ALA A 485 18.75 16.74 -21.66
N ASP A 486 19.75 17.60 -21.66
CA ASP A 486 20.71 17.74 -20.55
C ASP A 486 20.19 18.69 -19.44
N GLY A 487 19.03 19.30 -19.64
CA GLY A 487 18.39 20.21 -18.68
C GLY A 487 19.15 21.52 -18.46
N ARG A 488 20.09 21.90 -19.34
CA ARG A 488 20.90 23.11 -19.20
C ARG A 488 20.37 24.31 -19.97
N SER A 489 19.47 24.11 -20.93
CA SER A 489 18.83 25.20 -21.67
C SER A 489 18.03 26.11 -20.73
N GLU A 490 18.05 27.41 -21.02
CA GLU A 490 17.21 28.42 -20.33
C GLU A 490 15.77 28.45 -20.88
N GLU A 491 15.54 27.84 -22.05
CA GLU A 491 14.24 27.79 -22.74
C GLU A 491 13.59 26.40 -22.67
N GLY A 492 12.29 26.31 -23.00
CA GLY A 492 11.55 25.04 -23.07
C GLY A 492 11.05 24.50 -21.73
N TRP A 493 11.14 25.30 -20.66
CA TRP A 493 10.64 24.94 -19.33
C TRP A 493 9.23 25.49 -19.08
N ALA A 494 8.30 24.60 -18.74
CA ALA A 494 7.04 25.00 -18.12
C ALA A 494 7.18 24.91 -16.60
N THR A 495 7.18 26.07 -15.93
CA THR A 495 7.28 26.21 -14.47
C THR A 495 5.92 26.47 -13.83
N VAL A 496 5.68 25.88 -12.67
CA VAL A 496 4.60 26.22 -11.73
C VAL A 496 5.16 26.51 -10.34
N ARG A 497 4.48 27.35 -9.56
CA ARG A 497 4.84 27.67 -8.18
C ARG A 497 3.86 27.06 -7.21
N ILE A 498 4.33 26.23 -6.29
CA ILE A 498 3.48 25.45 -5.37
C ILE A 498 3.98 25.57 -3.93
N ASP A 499 3.09 25.43 -2.94
CA ASP A 499 3.51 25.41 -1.54
C ASP A 499 4.17 24.07 -1.20
N GLY A 500 5.36 24.11 -0.59
CA GLY A 500 6.13 22.91 -0.29
C GLY A 500 5.46 21.96 0.71
N ARG A 501 4.61 22.45 1.63
CA ARG A 501 3.87 21.57 2.55
C ARG A 501 2.73 20.87 1.82
N ASP A 502 1.99 21.58 0.98
CA ASP A 502 0.92 20.99 0.17
C ASP A 502 1.49 19.97 -0.83
N TRP A 503 2.57 20.33 -1.51
CA TRP A 503 3.31 19.42 -2.38
C TRP A 503 3.74 18.14 -1.64
N GLY A 504 4.27 18.27 -0.43
CA GLY A 504 4.65 17.14 0.40
C GLY A 504 3.46 16.21 0.75
N LYS A 505 2.24 16.75 0.89
CA LYS A 505 1.02 15.94 1.08
C LYS A 505 0.65 15.22 -0.20
N VAL A 506 0.61 15.92 -1.33
CA VAL A 506 0.30 15.35 -2.65
C VAL A 506 1.23 14.18 -2.98
N MET A 507 2.55 14.35 -2.79
CA MET A 507 3.52 13.29 -3.04
C MET A 507 3.36 12.05 -2.15
N SER A 508 2.60 12.13 -1.05
CA SER A 508 2.35 10.97 -0.19
C SER A 508 1.46 9.92 -0.86
N VAL A 509 0.78 10.26 -1.97
CA VAL A 509 0.09 9.29 -2.83
C VAL A 509 1.06 8.27 -3.45
N GLY A 510 2.36 8.59 -3.51
CA GLY A 510 3.41 7.69 -3.98
C GLY A 510 3.50 6.35 -3.25
N ARG A 511 2.85 6.22 -2.08
CA ARG A 511 2.74 4.95 -1.36
C ARG A 511 1.86 3.94 -2.10
N LEU A 512 0.83 4.43 -2.80
CA LEU A 512 -0.04 3.61 -3.66
C LEU A 512 0.70 3.01 -4.85
N GLY A 513 1.91 3.51 -5.14
CA GLY A 513 2.66 3.15 -6.33
C GLY A 513 1.99 3.64 -7.60
N GLY A 514 2.25 2.91 -8.69
CA GLY A 514 1.70 3.23 -10.00
C GLY A 514 2.51 4.25 -10.78
N ARG A 515 1.98 4.59 -11.96
CA ARG A 515 2.61 5.52 -12.90
C ARG A 515 1.99 6.89 -12.72
N VAL A 516 2.82 7.94 -12.74
CA VAL A 516 2.36 9.31 -12.56
C VAL A 516 2.74 10.16 -13.75
N ILE A 517 1.74 10.74 -14.41
CA ILE A 517 1.92 11.71 -15.49
C ILE A 517 1.64 13.10 -14.92
N ALA A 518 2.61 13.99 -15.03
CA ALA A 518 2.49 15.38 -14.64
C ALA A 518 2.30 16.26 -15.88
N CYS A 519 1.21 17.02 -15.90
CA CYS A 519 0.85 17.98 -16.94
C CYS A 519 1.01 19.40 -16.39
N PHE A 520 1.98 20.13 -16.94
CA PHE A 520 2.31 21.50 -16.56
C PHE A 520 1.60 22.47 -17.48
N CYS A 521 0.77 23.33 -16.89
CA CYS A 521 0.24 24.54 -17.50
C CYS A 521 1.07 25.71 -16.96
N HIS A 522 1.99 26.23 -17.77
CA HIS A 522 3.02 27.18 -17.35
C HIS A 522 2.42 28.37 -16.58
N GLU A 523 2.92 28.62 -15.36
CA GLU A 523 2.47 29.66 -14.42
C GLU A 523 1.00 29.57 -13.95
N HIS A 524 0.27 28.53 -14.33
CA HIS A 524 -1.17 28.43 -14.08
C HIS A 524 -1.55 27.25 -13.19
N ALA A 525 -1.16 26.03 -13.56
CA ALA A 525 -1.56 24.83 -12.83
C ALA A 525 -0.65 23.64 -13.13
N LEU A 526 -0.60 22.71 -12.18
CA LEU A 526 -0.02 21.40 -12.34
C LEU A 526 -1.11 20.35 -12.11
N ILE A 527 -1.29 19.48 -13.08
CA ILE A 527 -2.23 18.37 -13.01
C ILE A 527 -1.42 17.09 -12.91
N LEU A 528 -1.68 16.27 -11.89
CA LEU A 528 -1.05 14.95 -11.76
C LEU A 528 -2.09 13.86 -11.96
N TYR A 529 -1.88 13.01 -12.96
CA TYR A 529 -2.63 11.78 -13.15
C TYR A 529 -1.85 10.63 -12.53
N VAL A 530 -2.36 10.06 -11.45
CA VAL A 530 -1.79 8.92 -10.74
C VAL A 530 -2.59 7.69 -11.11
N TYR A 531 -2.04 6.87 -11.99
CA TYR A 531 -2.63 5.61 -12.43
C TYR A 531 -2.26 4.52 -11.45
N LEU A 532 -3.28 3.96 -10.77
CA LEU A 532 -3.09 2.86 -9.84
C LEU A 532 -2.91 1.56 -10.63
N PRO A 533 -2.01 0.67 -10.17
CA PRO A 533 -1.86 -0.65 -10.80
C PRO A 533 -3.17 -1.45 -10.66
N ASN A 534 -3.73 -1.89 -11.78
CA ASN A 534 -4.89 -2.80 -11.82
C ASN A 534 -4.54 -4.08 -12.58
N ASP A 535 -5.19 -5.20 -12.24
CA ASP A 535 -4.87 -6.54 -12.74
C ASP A 535 -5.27 -6.80 -14.19
N ASN A 536 -6.24 -6.04 -14.70
CA ASN A 536 -6.88 -6.33 -15.99
C ASN A 536 -6.41 -5.42 -17.14
N GLY A 537 -5.59 -4.39 -16.88
CA GLY A 537 -5.03 -3.48 -17.90
C GLY A 537 -6.04 -2.63 -18.69
N GLU A 538 -7.36 -2.86 -18.54
CA GLU A 538 -8.41 -2.21 -19.34
C GLU A 538 -9.16 -1.10 -18.57
N ASP A 539 -9.25 -1.19 -17.23
CA ASP A 539 -9.87 -0.17 -16.36
C ASP A 539 -8.85 0.38 -15.36
N GLU A 540 -8.12 1.43 -15.73
CA GLU A 540 -7.15 2.05 -14.80
C GLU A 540 -7.86 2.98 -13.80
N SER A 541 -7.89 2.56 -12.53
CA SER A 541 -8.22 3.45 -11.42
C SER A 541 -7.25 4.64 -11.42
N VAL A 542 -7.77 5.86 -11.51
CA VAL A 542 -6.98 7.09 -11.66
C VAL A 542 -7.29 8.10 -10.56
N LEU A 543 -6.25 8.68 -9.96
CA LEU A 543 -6.36 9.85 -9.09
C LEU A 543 -5.79 11.06 -9.80
N THR A 544 -6.63 12.05 -10.04
CA THR A 544 -6.25 13.33 -10.65
C THR A 544 -6.13 14.40 -9.57
N TYR A 545 -4.95 15.01 -9.46
CA TYR A 545 -4.67 16.12 -8.56
C TYR A 545 -4.58 17.41 -9.35
N PHE A 546 -5.31 18.44 -8.92
CA PHE A 546 -5.28 19.78 -9.53
C PHE A 546 -4.64 20.77 -8.56
N ILE A 547 -3.48 21.27 -8.93
CA ILE A 547 -2.67 22.17 -8.11
C ILE A 547 -2.58 23.52 -8.81
N SER A 548 -3.18 24.56 -8.24
CA SER A 548 -3.05 25.91 -8.79
C SER A 548 -1.65 26.48 -8.54
N SER A 549 -1.08 27.12 -9.55
CA SER A 549 0.18 27.84 -9.41
C SER A 549 -0.05 29.16 -8.67
N TYR A 550 0.82 29.47 -7.72
CA TYR A 550 0.86 30.80 -7.13
C TYR A 550 1.41 31.82 -8.13
N SER A 551 0.88 33.04 -8.05
CA SER A 551 1.38 34.16 -8.84
C SER A 551 2.82 34.53 -8.46
N ALA A 552 3.45 35.24 -9.39
CA ALA A 552 4.86 35.57 -9.32
C ALA A 552 5.29 36.41 -8.13
#